data_AF-M1BT13-F1
#
_entry.id   AF-M1BT13-F1
#
_cell.length_a   1.000
_cell.length_b   1.000
_cell.length_c   1.000
_cell.angle_alpha   90.00
_cell.angle_beta   90.00
_cell.angle_gamma   90.00
#
_symmetry.space_group_name_H-M   'P 1'
#
loop_
_entity.id
_entity.type
_entity.pdbx_description
1 polymer ?
#
loop_
_entity_poly.entity_id
_entity_poly.type
_entity_poly.pdbx_seq_one_letter_code
_entity_poly.pdbx_strand_id
1 'polypeptide(L)'
;MSAGNDVVKLNKPGTRYFACGTAGHCDQGMKLKIKTVTGSAPSNQADSSTPSSSSAASHCFSTTFLTFIAAILTVQMALVFLL
;
A
#
# COMPACT_ATOMS: atom_id res chain seq x y z
N MET A 1 -4.42 7.62 -7.66
CA MET A 1 -4.18 7.66 -6.21
C MET A 1 -2.91 6.85 -5.97
N SER A 2 -1.77 7.54 -6.05
CA SER A 2 -0.44 6.89 -6.16
C SER A 2 0.69 7.73 -5.56
N ALA A 3 0.40 8.92 -5.03
CA ALA A 3 1.39 9.83 -4.46
C ALA A 3 1.61 9.63 -2.94
N GLY A 4 0.90 8.68 -2.33
CA GLY A 4 1.00 8.38 -0.88
C GLY A 4 0.24 9.34 0.04
N ASN A 5 -0.28 10.46 -0.48
CA ASN A 5 -1.15 11.39 0.24
C ASN A 5 -2.34 11.81 -0.64
N ASP A 6 -3.30 10.90 -0.81
CA ASP A 6 -4.48 11.15 -1.63
C ASP A 6 -5.65 11.71 -0.80
N VAL A 7 -6.18 12.86 -1.22
CA VAL A 7 -7.32 13.52 -0.54
C VAL A 7 -8.59 13.37 -1.37
N VAL A 8 -9.65 12.81 -0.78
CA VAL A 8 -10.97 12.64 -1.42
C VAL A 8 -12.05 13.34 -0.60
N LYS A 9 -12.74 14.31 -1.22
CA LYS A 9 -13.86 15.02 -0.60
C LYS A 9 -15.14 14.17 -0.65
N LEU A 10 -15.87 14.08 0.46
CA LEU A 10 -17.10 13.31 0.60
C LEU A 10 -18.30 14.21 0.91
N ASN A 11 -18.75 14.97 -0.08
CA ASN A 11 -19.74 16.05 0.11
C ASN A 11 -21.20 15.58 0.11
N LYS A 12 -21.46 14.29 -0.12
CA LYS A 12 -22.81 13.74 -0.16
C LYS A 12 -22.90 12.53 0.77
N PRO A 13 -24.03 12.32 1.46
CA PRO A 13 -24.31 11.08 2.16
C PRO A 13 -24.23 9.90 1.20
N GLY A 14 -23.75 8.75 1.70
CA GLY A 14 -23.62 7.55 0.90
C GLY A 14 -22.53 6.62 1.40
N THR A 15 -22.48 5.43 0.82
CA THR A 15 -21.39 4.48 1.06
C THR A 15 -20.41 4.56 -0.11
N ARG A 16 -19.12 4.71 0.21
CA ARG A 16 -18.03 4.71 -0.77
C ARG A 16 -17.01 3.65 -0.38
N TYR A 17 -16.42 3.01 -1.38
CA TYR A 17 -15.42 1.97 -1.21
C TYR A 17 -14.11 2.42 -1.83
N PHE A 18 -13.01 2.15 -1.13
CA PHE A 18 -11.67 2.46 -1.57
C PHE A 18 -10.82 1.21 -1.41
N ALA A 19 -9.90 0.95 -2.33
CA ALA A 19 -8.99 -0.17 -2.27
C ALA A 19 -7.70 0.17 -3.00
N CYS A 20 -6.62 -0.50 -2.63
CA CYS A 20 -5.40 -0.50 -3.43
C CYS A 20 -5.57 -1.49 -4.59
N GLY A 21 -5.28 -1.03 -5.82
CA GLY A 21 -5.34 -1.85 -7.03
C GLY A 21 -4.14 -2.76 -7.24
N THR A 22 -3.11 -2.69 -6.38
CA THR A 22 -1.95 -3.58 -6.44
C THR A 22 -2.36 -5.01 -6.11
N ALA A 23 -1.90 -5.96 -6.92
CA ALA A 23 -2.22 -7.37 -6.76
C ALA A 23 -1.94 -7.86 -5.33
N GLY A 24 -2.91 -8.58 -4.75
CA GLY A 24 -2.83 -9.12 -3.40
C GLY A 24 -3.06 -8.12 -2.26
N HIS A 25 -2.95 -6.80 -2.46
CA HIS A 25 -3.08 -5.83 -1.36
C HIS A 25 -4.53 -5.72 -0.84
N CYS A 26 -5.52 -5.78 -1.74
CA CYS A 26 -6.93 -5.73 -1.36
C CYS A 26 -7.35 -6.97 -0.53
N ASP A 27 -6.85 -8.15 -0.92
CA ASP A 27 -7.11 -9.41 -0.22
C ASP A 27 -6.44 -9.42 1.17
N GLN A 28 -5.27 -8.80 1.27
CA GLN A 28 -4.54 -8.57 2.52
C GLN A 28 -5.12 -7.43 3.39
N GLY A 29 -6.24 -6.82 2.98
CA GLY A 29 -6.98 -5.88 3.82
C GLY A 29 -6.72 -4.40 3.53
N MET A 30 -6.00 -4.05 2.46
CA MET A 30 -5.85 -2.66 2.03
C MET A 30 -7.12 -2.16 1.28
N LYS A 31 -8.23 -2.11 2.01
CA LYS A 31 -9.55 -1.68 1.55
C LYS A 31 -10.35 -1.00 2.66
N LEU A 32 -11.16 -0.02 2.29
CA LEU A 32 -11.90 0.83 3.21
C LEU A 32 -13.35 0.98 2.73
N LYS A 33 -14.31 0.93 3.66
CA LYS A 33 -15.72 1.26 3.44
C LYS A 33 -16.03 2.49 4.28
N ILE A 34 -16.37 3.60 3.64
CA ILE A 34 -16.73 4.85 4.30
C ILE A 34 -18.22 5.10 4.10
N LYS A 35 -18.96 5.24 5.20
CA LYS A 35 -20.37 5.66 5.20
C LYS A 35 -20.43 7.12 5.65
N THR A 36 -20.81 8.02 4.75
CA THR A 36 -21.11 9.41 5.07
C THR A 36 -22.60 9.58 5.35
N VAL A 37 -22.91 10.38 6.36
CA VAL A 37 -24.26 10.75 6.76
C VAL A 37 -24.42 12.26 6.68
N THR A 38 -25.65 12.75 6.61
CA THR A 38 -25.92 14.19 6.69
C THR A 38 -25.53 14.69 8.09
N GLY A 39 -24.64 15.66 8.17
CA GLY A 39 -24.28 16.32 9.42
C GLY A 39 -25.28 17.42 9.77
N SER A 40 -25.70 17.49 11.04
CA SER A 40 -26.58 18.55 11.56
C SER A 40 -25.84 19.61 12.40
N ALA A 41 -24.50 19.62 12.39
CA ALA A 41 -23.69 20.46 13.26
C ALA A 41 -23.18 21.74 12.56
N PRO A 42 -23.07 22.89 13.27
CA PRO A 42 -22.40 24.07 12.75
C PRO A 42 -20.94 23.76 12.41
N SER A 43 -20.51 24.21 11.23
CA SER A 43 -19.16 23.99 10.70
C SER A 43 -18.14 24.83 11.48
N ASN A 44 -17.59 24.29 12.57
CA ASN A 44 -16.29 24.75 13.06
C ASN A 44 -15.23 24.10 12.14
N GLN A 45 -14.73 24.86 11.16
CA GLN A 45 -13.54 24.48 10.41
C GLN A 45 -12.36 24.47 11.39
N ALA A 46 -12.05 23.30 11.93
CA ALA A 46 -10.75 23.08 12.54
C ALA A 46 -9.73 22.93 11.39
N ASP A 47 -8.74 23.83 11.35
CA ASP A 47 -7.57 23.70 10.49
C ASP A 47 -6.99 22.30 10.67
N SER A 48 -6.96 21.54 9.56
CA SER A 48 -6.49 20.15 9.57
C SER A 48 -4.98 20.14 9.72
N SER A 49 -4.48 19.83 10.91
CA SER A 49 -3.09 19.44 11.13
C SER A 49 -2.76 18.29 10.20
N THR A 50 -1.75 18.47 9.34
CA THR A 50 -1.23 17.42 8.46
C THR A 50 -0.92 16.16 9.26
N PRO A 51 -1.45 14.98 8.91
CA PRO A 51 -1.03 13.74 9.55
C PRO A 51 0.44 13.47 9.21
N SER A 52 1.29 13.34 10.22
CA SER A 52 2.66 12.87 10.04
C SER A 52 2.64 11.49 9.41
N SER A 53 3.10 11.38 8.17
CA SER A 53 3.26 10.10 7.48
C SER A 53 4.30 9.26 8.20
N SER A 54 3.86 8.24 8.94
CA SER A 54 4.74 7.16 9.37
C SER A 54 4.95 6.24 8.17
N SER A 55 6.02 6.50 7.41
CA SER A 55 6.47 5.60 6.34
C SER A 55 6.94 4.28 6.97
N ALA A 56 6.04 3.32 7.11
CA ALA A 56 6.46 1.93 7.28
C ALA A 56 7.02 1.48 5.94
N ALA A 57 8.34 1.64 5.77
CA ALA A 57 9.07 1.04 4.68
C ALA A 57 8.88 -0.48 4.79
N SER A 58 7.88 -0.99 4.07
CA SER A 58 7.73 -2.42 3.86
C SER A 58 8.84 -2.79 2.91
N HIS A 59 9.96 -3.22 3.47
CA HIS A 59 11.03 -3.85 2.72
C HIS A 59 10.47 -5.13 2.10
N CYS A 60 9.94 -5.01 0.89
CA CYS A 60 9.79 -6.15 0.00
C CYS A 60 11.19 -6.49 -0.52
N PHE A 61 12.07 -6.96 0.38
CA PHE A 61 13.17 -7.79 -0.07
C PHE A 61 12.52 -9.09 -0.50
N SER A 62 12.25 -9.18 -1.81
CA SER A 62 11.78 -10.39 -2.46
C SER A 62 12.82 -11.48 -2.20
N THR A 63 12.65 -12.25 -1.13
CA THR A 63 13.56 -13.35 -0.72
C THR A 63 13.68 -14.37 -1.85
N THR A 64 12.64 -14.48 -2.68
CA THR A 64 12.64 -15.23 -3.93
C THR A 64 13.71 -14.75 -4.92
N PHE A 65 13.89 -13.45 -5.11
CA PHE A 65 14.87 -12.93 -6.08
C PHE A 65 16.32 -13.25 -5.67
N LEU A 66 16.65 -13.13 -4.38
CA LEU A 66 17.99 -13.46 -3.87
C LEU A 66 18.27 -14.97 -3.86
N THR A 67 17.25 -15.79 -3.60
CA THR A 67 17.40 -17.26 -3.63
C THR A 67 17.58 -17.79 -5.06
N PHE A 68 16.89 -17.23 -6.05
CA PHE A 68 17.12 -17.56 -7.47
C PHE A 68 18.53 -17.17 -7.93
N ILE A 69 19.01 -15.97 -7.58
CA ILE A 69 20.37 -15.51 -7.94
C ILE A 69 21.43 -16.41 -7.28
N ALA A 70 21.27 -16.73 -6.00
CA ALA A 70 22.20 -17.61 -5.28
C ALA A 70 22.24 -19.02 -5.89
N ALA A 71 21.08 -19.60 -6.26
CA ALA A 71 21.02 -20.92 -6.88
C ALA A 71 21.66 -20.96 -8.27
N ILE A 72 21.49 -19.92 -9.08
CA ILE A 72 22.11 -19.84 -10.41
C ILE A 72 23.64 -19.71 -10.28
N LEU A 73 24.11 -18.87 -9.35
CA LEU A 73 25.54 -18.69 -9.09
C LEU A 73 26.20 -19.98 -8.58
N THR A 74 25.57 -20.71 -7.66
CA THR A 74 26.15 -21.96 -7.13
C THR A 74 26.23 -23.05 -8.20
N VAL A 75 25.21 -23.17 -9.06
CA VAL A 75 25.21 -24.14 -10.17
C VAL A 75 26.26 -23.76 -11.24
N GLN A 76 26.37 -22.48 -11.60
CA GLN A 76 27.39 -22.04 -12.56
C GLN A 76 28.81 -22.21 -12.02
N MET A 77 29.07 -21.92 -10.75
CA MET A 77 30.40 -22.14 -10.17
C MET A 77 30.74 -23.63 -10.10
N ALA A 78 29.80 -24.49 -9.69
CA ALA A 78 30.03 -25.93 -9.66
C ALA A 78 30.32 -26.54 -11.05
N LEU A 79 29.67 -26.03 -12.10
CA LEU A 79 29.90 -26.46 -13.48
C LEU A 79 31.30 -26.06 -13.99
N VAL A 80 31.80 -24.89 -13.60
CA VAL A 80 33.16 -24.43 -13.94
C VAL A 80 34.23 -25.29 -13.26
N PHE A 81 33.98 -25.82 -12.06
CA PHE A 81 34.90 -26.74 -11.39
C PHE A 81 34.86 -28.18 -11.93
N LEU A 82 33.85 -28.53 -12.75
CA LEU A 82 33.69 -29.85 -13.37
C LEU A 82 34.16 -29.91 -14.84
N LEU A 83 34.62 -28.78 -15.40
CA LEU A 83 35.21 -28.65 -16.75
C LEU A 83 36.74 -28.57 -16.64
#